data_AF-A0A5J5ILX3-F1
#
_entry.id   AF-A0A5J5ILX3-F1
#
_cell.length_a   1.000
_cell.length_b   1.000
_cell.length_c   1.000
_cell.angle_alpha   90.00
_cell.angle_beta   90.00
_cell.angle_gamma   90.00
#
_symmetry.space_group_name_H-M   'P 1'
#
loop_
_entity.id
_entity.type
_entity.pdbx_description
1 polymer ?
#
loop_
_entity_poly.entity_id
_entity_poly.type
_entity_poly.pdbx_seq_one_letter_code
_entity_poly.pdbx_strand_id
1 'polypeptide(L)'
;MMDKIEKLDTNRTDILKKFITGFLPKRGNKRKGEKNEIEYISSTIDRIFSKYFDFNVSSRHILDAFEELGYDIFLKKSLWNAEKKEDIPSNNGNRVRLDGIYADYHAAFIYVDIEPRIVGQLRLVTSGLPSTTSKEKLSQRQEIEKRINLFKQTIKVT
;
A
#
# COMPACT_ATOMS: atom_id res chain seq x y z
N MET A 1 15.67 -18.04 5.59
CA MET A 1 14.33 -18.56 5.95
C MET A 1 13.33 -17.63 5.32
N MET A 2 12.53 -18.10 4.36
CA MET A 2 11.38 -17.33 3.89
C MET A 2 10.29 -17.49 4.93
N ASP A 3 9.95 -16.41 5.62
CA ASP A 3 8.78 -16.41 6.50
C ASP A 3 7.55 -16.75 5.65
N LYS A 4 6.85 -17.83 6.00
CA LYS A 4 5.57 -18.16 5.39
C LYS A 4 4.62 -17.01 5.67
N ILE A 5 4.29 -16.24 4.64
CA ILE A 5 3.24 -15.22 4.73
C ILE A 5 1.93 -15.97 5.00
N GLU A 6 1.42 -15.85 6.22
CA GLU A 6 0.15 -16.47 6.62
C GLU A 6 -0.99 -15.81 5.83
N LYS A 7 -1.79 -16.61 5.14
CA LYS A 7 -2.94 -16.10 4.38
C LYS A 7 -3.94 -15.42 5.31
N LEU A 8 -4.44 -14.26 4.91
CA LEU A 8 -5.62 -13.67 5.54
C LEU A 8 -6.83 -14.58 5.33
N ASP A 9 -7.69 -14.70 6.35
CA ASP A 9 -9.01 -15.28 6.17
C ASP A 9 -9.89 -14.39 5.26
N THR A 10 -11.01 -14.96 4.81
CA THR A 10 -11.94 -14.29 3.89
C THR A 10 -12.44 -12.96 4.44
N ASN A 11 -12.77 -12.88 5.73
CA ASN A 11 -13.30 -11.66 6.32
C ASN A 11 -12.23 -10.55 6.38
N ARG A 12 -11.01 -10.89 6.82
CA ARG A 12 -9.88 -9.93 6.82
C ARG A 12 -9.53 -9.46 5.42
N THR A 13 -9.59 -10.35 4.43
CA THR A 13 -9.38 -10.03 3.02
C THR A 13 -10.44 -9.05 2.50
N ASP A 14 -11.71 -9.28 2.84
CA ASP A 14 -12.82 -8.40 2.44
C ASP A 14 -12.71 -7.02 3.10
N ILE A 15 -12.33 -6.95 4.38
CA ILE A 15 -12.04 -5.68 5.07
C ILE A 15 -10.93 -4.92 4.34
N LEU A 16 -9.84 -5.59 3.97
CA LEU A 16 -8.73 -4.98 3.23
C LEU A 16 -9.19 -4.41 1.89
N LYS A 17 -9.95 -5.17 1.11
CA LYS A 17 -10.46 -4.72 -0.20
C LYS A 17 -11.45 -3.55 -0.07
N LYS A 18 -12.37 -3.62 0.89
CA LYS A 18 -13.30 -2.51 1.20
C LYS A 18 -12.54 -1.25 1.63
N PHE A 19 -11.45 -1.42 2.39
CA PHE A 19 -10.61 -0.30 2.80
C PHE A 19 -9.89 0.32 1.60
N ILE A 20 -9.24 -0.49 0.75
CA ILE A 20 -8.54 0.00 -0.45
C ILE A 20 -9.51 0.76 -1.36
N THR A 21 -10.67 0.20 -1.65
CA THR A 21 -11.67 0.86 -2.52
C THR A 21 -12.22 2.15 -1.91
N GLY A 22 -12.45 2.20 -0.59
CA GLY A 22 -12.99 3.37 0.09
C GLY A 22 -11.99 4.50 0.36
N PHE A 23 -10.70 4.17 0.50
CA PHE A 23 -9.67 5.15 0.86
C PHE A 23 -8.66 5.44 -0.25
N LEU A 24 -8.43 4.53 -1.20
CA LEU A 24 -7.38 4.65 -2.20
C LEU A 24 -7.99 4.58 -3.61
N PRO A 25 -8.72 5.61 -4.06
CA PRO A 25 -9.34 5.61 -5.39
C PRO A 25 -8.28 5.56 -6.50
N LYS A 26 -8.65 4.91 -7.60
CA LYS A 26 -7.86 4.90 -8.84
C LYS A 26 -7.74 6.32 -9.37
N ARG A 27 -6.56 6.70 -9.83
CA ARG A 27 -6.32 8.05 -10.36
C ARG A 27 -6.48 8.13 -11.87
N GLY A 28 -6.15 7.07 -12.60
CA GLY A 28 -6.06 7.06 -14.07
C GLY A 28 -4.79 7.74 -14.59
N ASN A 29 -3.74 7.86 -13.78
CA ASN A 29 -2.50 8.51 -14.20
C ASN A 29 -1.28 7.85 -13.56
N LYS A 30 -0.52 7.14 -14.41
CA LYS A 30 0.65 6.29 -14.09
C LYS A 30 1.92 7.06 -13.66
N ARG A 31 1.78 8.19 -12.96
CA ARG A 31 2.90 8.96 -12.40
C ARG A 31 3.54 8.19 -11.24
N LYS A 32 4.86 8.02 -11.31
CA LYS A 32 5.67 7.36 -10.27
C LYS A 32 6.02 8.34 -9.14
N GLY A 33 5.88 7.91 -7.90
CA GLY A 33 6.25 8.65 -6.69
C GLY A 33 6.42 7.71 -5.50
N GLU A 34 7.19 8.11 -4.50
CA GLU A 34 7.43 7.27 -3.31
C GLU A 34 6.10 6.87 -2.62
N LYS A 35 5.15 7.80 -2.57
CA LYS A 35 3.87 7.60 -1.87
C LYS A 35 2.89 6.68 -2.59
N ASN A 36 3.15 6.30 -3.84
CA ASN A 36 2.40 5.26 -4.54
C ASN A 36 3.25 4.04 -4.87
N GLU A 37 4.40 3.90 -4.21
CA GLU A 37 5.20 2.68 -4.17
C GLU A 37 4.59 1.68 -3.18
N ILE A 38 4.53 0.40 -3.54
CA ILE A 38 3.86 -0.62 -2.75
C ILE A 38 4.46 -0.75 -1.35
N GLU A 39 5.78 -0.56 -1.18
CA GLU A 39 6.42 -0.64 0.14
C GLU A 39 5.92 0.48 1.07
N TYR A 40 5.84 1.71 0.55
CA TYR A 40 5.32 2.86 1.29
C TYR A 40 3.84 2.69 1.63
N ILE A 41 3.04 2.26 0.64
CA ILE A 41 1.62 1.96 0.83
C ILE A 41 1.46 0.88 1.90
N SER A 42 2.23 -0.20 1.80
CA SER A 42 2.13 -1.35 2.69
C SER A 42 2.48 -1.01 4.12
N SER A 43 3.58 -0.30 4.34
CA SER A 43 3.95 0.19 5.67
C SER A 43 2.89 1.13 6.27
N THR A 44 2.15 1.86 5.44
CA THR A 44 1.08 2.76 5.90
C THR A 44 -0.19 1.99 6.24
N ILE A 45 -0.65 1.12 5.34
CA ILE A 45 -1.87 0.31 5.54
C ILE A 45 -1.68 -0.66 6.70
N ASP A 46 -0.55 -1.37 6.79
CA ASP A 46 -0.26 -2.30 7.88
C ASP A 46 -0.38 -1.63 9.26
N ARG A 47 0.21 -0.43 9.43
CA ARG A 47 0.07 0.33 10.68
C ARG A 47 -1.37 0.74 10.99
N ILE A 48 -2.18 1.05 9.97
CA ILE A 48 -3.61 1.32 10.16
C ILE A 48 -4.33 0.06 10.60
N PHE A 49 -4.06 -1.06 9.94
CA PHE A 49 -4.70 -2.35 10.21
C PHE A 49 -4.36 -2.86 11.61
N SER A 50 -3.08 -2.78 11.98
CA SER A 50 -2.62 -3.09 13.33
C SER A 50 -3.27 -2.21 14.39
N LYS A 51 -3.39 -0.89 14.15
CA LYS A 51 -3.94 0.07 15.12
C LYS A 51 -5.46 0.04 15.25
N TYR A 52 -6.19 -0.18 14.15
CA TYR A 52 -7.64 0.00 14.10
C TYR A 52 -8.42 -1.29 13.89
N PHE A 53 -7.81 -2.34 13.37
CA PHE A 53 -8.51 -3.57 13.00
C PHE A 53 -7.97 -4.82 13.71
N ASP A 54 -6.92 -4.67 14.52
CA ASP A 54 -6.35 -5.73 15.36
C ASP A 54 -5.78 -6.91 14.56
N PHE A 55 -5.31 -6.66 13.33
CA PHE A 55 -4.54 -7.61 12.52
C PHE A 55 -3.53 -6.90 11.61
N ASN A 56 -2.48 -7.60 11.21
CA ASN A 56 -1.44 -7.08 10.32
C ASN A 56 -1.68 -7.51 8.88
N VAL A 57 -1.20 -6.73 7.93
CA VAL A 57 -1.26 -7.06 6.50
C VAL A 57 0.12 -6.93 5.86
N SER A 58 0.55 -7.97 5.15
CA SER A 58 1.83 -7.96 4.45
C SER A 58 1.71 -7.16 3.14
N SER A 59 2.84 -6.75 2.56
CA SER A 59 2.84 -6.14 1.23
C SER A 59 2.28 -7.07 0.16
N ARG A 60 2.35 -8.41 0.36
CA ARG A 60 1.73 -9.38 -0.56
C ARG A 60 0.21 -9.30 -0.50
N HIS A 61 -0.38 -9.29 0.69
CA HIS A 61 -1.84 -9.17 0.86
C HIS A 61 -2.37 -7.90 0.18
N ILE A 62 -1.62 -6.80 0.31
CA ILE A 62 -2.01 -5.52 -0.27
C ILE A 62 -1.88 -5.53 -1.79
N LEU A 63 -0.80 -6.12 -2.31
CA LEU A 63 -0.58 -6.26 -3.74
C LEU A 63 -1.67 -7.13 -4.39
N ASP A 64 -1.93 -8.31 -3.82
CA ASP A 64 -2.99 -9.23 -4.28
C ASP A 64 -4.35 -8.51 -4.26
N ALA A 65 -4.66 -7.75 -3.21
CA ALA A 65 -5.90 -6.99 -3.14
C ALA A 65 -6.00 -5.89 -4.22
N PHE A 66 -4.89 -5.22 -4.58
CA PHE A 66 -4.89 -4.27 -5.69
C PHE A 66 -5.10 -4.94 -7.06
N GLU A 67 -4.49 -6.11 -7.28
CA GLU A 67 -4.68 -6.90 -8.50
C GLU A 67 -6.12 -7.35 -8.66
N GLU A 68 -6.70 -7.94 -7.61
CA GLU A 68 -8.08 -8.41 -7.62
C GLU A 68 -9.10 -7.28 -7.82
N LEU A 69 -8.79 -6.08 -7.32
CA LEU A 69 -9.59 -4.87 -7.55
C LEU A 69 -9.32 -4.20 -8.91
N GLY A 70 -8.42 -4.75 -9.73
CA GLY A 70 -8.08 -4.29 -11.07
C GLY A 70 -7.40 -2.92 -11.09
N TYR A 71 -6.56 -2.60 -10.09
CA TYR A 71 -5.74 -1.40 -10.13
C TYR A 71 -4.60 -1.56 -11.13
N ASP A 72 -4.22 -0.47 -11.77
CA ASP A 72 -3.01 -0.46 -12.61
C ASP A 72 -1.77 -0.57 -11.73
N ILE A 73 -0.94 -1.56 -12.01
CA ILE A 73 0.34 -1.80 -11.35
C ILE A 73 1.46 -1.54 -12.37
N PHE A 74 2.49 -0.80 -11.98
CA PHE A 74 3.59 -0.44 -12.88
C PHE A 74 4.94 -0.42 -12.18
N LEU A 75 6.01 -0.70 -12.94
CA LEU A 75 7.35 -0.97 -12.41
C LEU A 75 8.29 0.23 -12.66
N LYS A 76 9.21 0.56 -11.74
CA LYS A 76 10.08 1.76 -11.92
C LYS A 76 11.05 1.62 -13.07
N LYS A 77 11.72 0.47 -13.17
CA LYS A 77 12.85 0.23 -14.04
C LYS A 77 12.94 -1.26 -14.32
N SER A 78 12.33 -1.67 -15.43
CA SER A 78 12.76 -2.86 -16.12
C SER A 78 13.84 -2.48 -17.13
N LEU A 79 14.89 -3.29 -17.22
CA LEU A 79 15.75 -3.41 -18.37
C LEU A 79 15.13 -4.47 -19.27
N TRP A 80 15.04 -4.21 -20.56
CA TRP A 80 14.64 -5.24 -21.50
C TRP A 80 15.75 -6.30 -21.61
N ASN A 81 15.45 -7.54 -21.24
CA ASN A 81 16.32 -8.69 -21.49
C ASN A 81 16.04 -9.22 -22.90
N ALA A 82 16.93 -8.88 -23.85
CA ALA A 82 16.77 -9.27 -25.25
C ALA A 82 16.83 -10.78 -25.51
N GLU A 83 17.55 -11.54 -24.68
CA GLU A 83 17.67 -13.00 -24.81
C GLU A 83 16.39 -13.72 -24.37
N LYS A 84 15.83 -13.29 -23.24
CA LYS A 84 14.61 -13.88 -22.66
C LYS A 84 13.32 -13.24 -23.16
N LYS A 85 13.43 -12.11 -23.87
CA LYS A 85 12.30 -11.28 -24.33
C LYS A 85 11.37 -10.88 -23.19
N GLU A 86 11.96 -10.52 -22.05
CA GLU A 86 11.23 -10.13 -20.84
C GLU A 86 11.84 -8.88 -20.21
N ASP A 87 11.04 -8.15 -19.45
CA ASP A 87 11.47 -7.02 -18.63
C ASP A 87 12.10 -7.54 -17.31
N ILE A 88 13.38 -7.26 -17.08
CA ILE A 88 14.13 -7.66 -15.86
C ILE A 88 14.46 -6.44 -14.98
N PRO A 89 14.64 -6.57 -13.66
CA PRO A 89 14.83 -5.40 -12.81
C PRO A 89 16.18 -4.70 -13.07
N SER A 90 16.19 -3.37 -13.09
CA SER A 90 17.43 -2.58 -13.20
C SER A 90 18.13 -2.45 -11.84
N ASN A 91 19.39 -2.87 -11.76
CA ASN A 91 20.25 -2.69 -10.58
C ASN A 91 20.72 -1.23 -10.36
N ASN A 92 20.33 -0.28 -11.22
CA ASN A 92 20.65 1.14 -11.04
C ASN A 92 19.70 1.82 -10.04
N GLY A 93 19.88 1.49 -8.76
CA GLY A 93 19.20 2.05 -7.59
C GLY A 93 19.74 1.42 -6.31
N ASN A 94 19.82 2.18 -5.22
CA ASN A 94 20.29 1.69 -3.91
C ASN A 94 19.59 0.38 -3.53
N ARG A 95 20.38 -0.69 -3.33
CA ARG A 95 20.03 -2.01 -2.75
C ARG A 95 18.55 -2.38 -2.90
N VAL A 96 18.22 -2.80 -4.11
CA VAL A 96 16.93 -3.43 -4.37
C VAL A 96 16.98 -4.84 -3.77
N ARG A 97 16.19 -5.07 -2.72
CA ARG A 97 15.90 -6.43 -2.25
C ARG A 97 15.06 -7.14 -3.31
N LEU A 98 15.71 -7.92 -4.18
CA LEU A 98 15.06 -8.82 -5.13
C LEU A 98 14.53 -10.10 -4.45
N ASP A 99 14.73 -10.21 -3.15
CA ASP A 99 14.30 -11.28 -2.29
C ASP A 99 12.87 -11.06 -1.78
N GLY A 100 11.96 -11.99 -2.11
CA GLY A 100 10.60 -12.06 -1.60
C GLY A 100 9.50 -11.74 -2.63
N ILE A 101 8.47 -11.05 -2.17
CA ILE A 101 7.18 -10.70 -2.83
C ILE A 101 7.31 -10.10 -4.25
N TYR A 102 8.50 -9.55 -4.56
CA TYR A 102 8.83 -8.85 -5.80
C TYR A 102 9.40 -9.76 -6.89
N ALA A 103 9.72 -11.02 -6.57
CA ALA A 103 10.31 -11.97 -7.49
C ALA A 103 9.41 -12.21 -8.72
N ASP A 104 8.10 -12.36 -8.50
CA ASP A 104 7.11 -12.63 -9.55
C ASP A 104 7.02 -11.49 -10.58
N TYR A 105 7.37 -10.27 -10.19
CA TYR A 105 7.26 -9.08 -11.05
C TYR A 105 8.59 -8.69 -11.69
N HIS A 106 9.68 -9.39 -11.38
CA HIS A 106 11.02 -9.04 -11.87
C HIS A 106 11.30 -7.53 -11.70
N ALA A 107 10.92 -6.96 -10.56
CA ALA A 107 10.85 -5.52 -10.37
C ALA A 107 11.67 -5.03 -9.18
N ALA A 108 12.33 -3.90 -9.36
CA ALA A 108 13.01 -3.22 -8.26
C ALA A 108 12.05 -2.48 -7.32
N PHE A 109 10.97 -1.95 -7.91
CA PHE A 109 9.91 -1.26 -7.20
C PHE A 109 8.61 -1.46 -7.96
N ILE A 110 7.54 -1.73 -7.21
CA ILE A 110 6.17 -1.83 -7.72
C ILE A 110 5.43 -0.57 -7.28
N TYR A 111 4.70 0.04 -8.22
CA TYR A 111 3.84 1.19 -7.98
C TYR A 111 2.40 0.83 -8.34
N VAL A 112 1.45 1.49 -7.67
CA VAL A 112 0.01 1.34 -7.92
C VAL A 112 -0.56 2.69 -8.34
N ASP A 113 -1.50 2.70 -9.30
CA ASP A 113 -2.16 3.92 -9.77
C ASP A 113 -3.23 4.44 -8.78
N ILE A 114 -2.74 5.06 -7.71
CA ILE A 114 -3.56 5.69 -6.66
C ILE A 114 -3.13 7.13 -6.43
N GLU A 115 -4.00 7.94 -5.82
CA GLU A 115 -3.66 9.31 -5.43
C GLU A 115 -2.64 9.33 -4.26
N PRO A 116 -1.37 9.70 -4.50
CA PRO A 116 -0.31 9.56 -3.49
C PRO A 116 -0.50 10.51 -2.30
N ARG A 117 -1.26 11.60 -2.48
CA ARG A 117 -1.62 12.49 -1.37
C ARG A 117 -2.41 11.75 -0.29
N ILE A 118 -3.33 10.87 -0.66
CA ILE A 118 -4.19 10.18 0.31
C ILE A 118 -3.38 9.21 1.17
N VAL A 119 -2.43 8.47 0.58
CA VAL A 119 -1.50 7.61 1.34
C VAL A 119 -0.68 8.45 2.33
N GLY A 120 -0.24 9.63 1.91
CA GLY A 120 0.44 10.58 2.79
C GLY A 120 -0.42 11.06 3.95
N GLN A 121 -1.72 11.31 3.72
CA GLN A 121 -2.63 11.72 4.77
C GLN A 121 -2.98 10.55 5.71
N LEU A 122 -3.20 9.35 5.18
CA LEU A 122 -3.36 8.11 5.96
C LEU A 122 -2.17 7.88 6.90
N ARG A 123 -0.94 8.17 6.43
CA ARG A 123 0.24 8.04 7.28
C ARG A 123 0.21 8.97 8.49
N LEU A 124 -0.43 10.15 8.41
CA LEU A 124 -0.53 11.09 9.54
C LEU A 124 -1.21 10.48 10.77
N VAL A 125 -2.15 9.55 10.59
CA VAL A 125 -2.86 8.89 11.70
C VAL A 125 -2.07 7.74 12.34
N THR A 126 -0.97 7.34 11.69
CA THR A 126 -0.08 6.27 12.13
C THR A 126 1.25 6.77 12.66
N SER A 127 1.72 7.94 12.22
CA SER A 127 2.96 8.56 12.68
C SER A 127 2.74 9.40 13.94
N GLY A 128 3.71 9.37 14.86
CA GLY A 128 3.79 10.36 15.93
C GLY A 128 3.90 11.77 15.35
N LEU A 129 3.08 12.70 15.85
CA LEU A 129 3.13 14.11 15.44
C LEU A 129 3.98 14.89 16.44
N PRO A 130 4.99 15.66 15.99
CA PRO A 130 5.72 16.59 16.86
C PRO A 130 4.80 17.64 17.49
N SER A 131 5.19 18.16 18.65
CA SER A 131 4.44 19.24 19.33
C SER A 131 4.30 20.52 18.50
N THR A 132 5.19 20.74 17.53
CA THR A 132 5.19 21.89 16.62
C THR A 132 4.29 21.71 15.38
N THR A 133 3.50 20.64 15.32
CA THR A 133 2.64 20.36 14.16
C THR A 133 1.58 21.45 13.99
N SER A 134 1.39 21.90 12.74
CA SER A 134 0.41 22.94 12.41
C SER A 134 -1.02 22.51 12.73
N LYS A 135 -1.88 23.48 13.07
CA LYS A 135 -3.33 23.25 13.30
C LYS A 135 -4.00 22.55 12.12
N GLU A 136 -3.60 22.90 10.90
CA GLU A 136 -4.13 22.28 9.68
C GLU A 136 -3.83 20.78 9.62
N LYS A 137 -2.58 20.36 9.87
CA LYS A 137 -2.19 18.94 9.88
C LYS A 137 -2.88 18.17 11.01
N LEU A 138 -3.07 18.82 12.17
CA LEU A 138 -3.83 18.23 13.28
C LEU A 138 -5.29 18.00 12.89
N SER A 139 -5.92 18.97 12.22
CA SER A 139 -7.29 18.84 11.71
C SER A 139 -7.41 17.74 10.65
N GLN A 140 -6.48 17.67 9.69
CA GLN A 140 -6.44 16.60 8.69
C GLN A 140 -6.30 15.22 9.33
N ARG A 141 -5.47 15.09 10.36
CA ARG A 141 -5.33 13.84 11.12
C ARG A 141 -6.67 13.45 11.76
N GLN A 142 -7.31 14.37 12.47
CA GLN A 142 -8.60 14.11 13.14
C GLN A 142 -9.69 13.70 12.14
N GLU A 143 -9.75 14.35 10.98
CA GLU A 143 -10.70 14.02 9.93
C GLU A 143 -10.52 12.58 9.43
N ILE A 144 -9.27 12.17 9.19
CA ILE A 144 -8.98 10.81 8.73
C ILE A 144 -9.22 9.78 9.84
N GLU A 145 -8.84 10.06 11.08
CA GLU A 145 -9.19 9.19 12.21
C GLU A 145 -10.71 9.01 12.32
N LYS A 146 -11.49 10.08 12.14
CA LYS A 146 -12.95 10.00 12.10
C LYS A 146 -13.44 9.13 10.94
N ARG A 147 -12.90 9.30 9.72
CA ARG A 147 -13.28 8.46 8.56
C ARG A 147 -12.95 6.99 8.77
N ILE A 148 -11.79 6.67 9.35
CA ILE A 148 -11.40 5.28 9.66
C ILE A 148 -12.33 4.68 10.71
N ASN A 149 -12.68 5.44 11.76
CA ASN A 149 -13.61 4.97 12.78
C ASN A 149 -15.03 4.74 12.22
N LEU A 150 -15.51 5.63 11.34
CA LEU A 150 -16.78 5.44 10.64
C LEU A 150 -16.73 4.18 9.76
N PHE A 151 -15.66 3.99 9.00
CA PHE A 151 -15.46 2.77 8.22
C PHE A 151 -15.46 1.52 9.13
N LYS A 152 -14.76 1.54 10.27
CA LYS A 152 -14.78 0.43 11.23
C LYS A 152 -16.20 0.06 11.71
N GLN A 153 -17.10 1.04 11.81
CA GLN A 153 -18.49 0.79 12.18
C GLN A 153 -19.27 0.09 11.06
N THR A 154 -19.01 0.42 9.78
CA THR A 154 -19.74 -0.20 8.66
C THR A 154 -19.40 -1.68 8.46
N ILE A 155 -18.19 -2.10 8.85
CA ILE A 155 -17.73 -3.50 8.76
C ILE A 155 -18.09 -4.34 9.98
N LYS A 156 -18.44 -3.74 11.12
CA LYS A 156 -18.95 -4.48 12.30
C LYS A 156 -20.41 -4.91 12.18
N VAL A 157 -21.12 -4.38 11.18
CA VAL A 157 -22.56 -4.62 10.94
C VAL A 157 -22.80 -5.73 9.90
N THR A 158 -21.73 -6.37 9.40
CA THR A 158 -21.80 -7.57 8.55
C THR A 158 -21.35 -8.78 9.35
#